data_AF-A0ABD3HGY5-F1
#
_entry.id   AF-A0ABD3HGY5-F1
#
_cell.length_a   1.000
_cell.length_b   1.000
_cell.length_c   1.000
_cell.angle_alpha   90.00
_cell.angle_beta   90.00
_cell.angle_gamma   90.00
#
_symmetry.space_group_name_H-M   'P 1'
#
loop_
_entity.id
_entity.type
_entity.pdbx_description
1 polymer ?
#
loop_
_entity_poly.entity_id
_entity_poly.type
_entity_poly.pdbx_seq_one_letter_code
_entity_poly.pdbx_strand_id
1 'polypeptide(L)'
;MCRGNVVISRDFKVQYNHYYRLLGRDIRVKTVGVSVSIIDFTLSRIDTGKQVFFCNLSNDPELFEGPTRDVQSDTYRRMLNLTKGQWEGSTLYIFLFLPWLMQFPKTNCFWIHYLADILLNKKAYPASSQEKRALRSFCKRVLLYESAKDATSDDFFLDLKIT
;
A
#
# COMPACT_ATOMS: atom_id res chain seq x y z
N MET A 1 -4.90 5.98 3.05
CA MET A 1 -5.55 5.37 1.87
C MET A 1 -6.67 4.43 2.32
N CYS A 2 -7.93 4.86 2.42
CA CYS A 2 -9.02 3.93 2.78
C CYS A 2 -9.64 3.24 1.55
N ARG A 3 -10.64 2.36 1.72
CA ARG A 3 -11.35 1.70 0.60
C ARG A 3 -11.94 2.69 -0.41
N GLY A 4 -12.34 3.89 0.03
CA GLY A 4 -12.84 4.95 -0.85
C GLY A 4 -11.77 5.56 -1.76
N ASN A 5 -10.49 5.33 -1.45
CA ASN A 5 -9.36 5.95 -2.14
C ASN A 5 -8.83 5.09 -3.30
N VAL A 6 -9.53 4.00 -3.64
CA VAL A 6 -9.21 3.13 -4.78
C VAL A 6 -10.40 3.12 -5.73
N VAL A 7 -10.26 3.87 -6.83
CA VAL A 7 -11.26 3.94 -7.88
C VAL A 7 -10.97 2.86 -8.92
N ILE A 8 -12.02 2.14 -9.31
CA ILE A 8 -11.96 1.05 -10.27
C ILE A 8 -12.83 1.43 -11.46
N SER A 9 -12.28 1.31 -12.67
CA SER A 9 -13.01 1.50 -13.93
C SER A 9 -12.76 0.32 -14.87
N ARG A 10 -13.71 0.06 -15.77
CA ARG A 10 -13.52 -0.94 -16.82
C ARG A 10 -12.47 -0.44 -17.80
N ASP A 11 -11.49 -1.29 -18.08
CA ASP A 11 -10.48 -1.04 -19.10
C ASP A 11 -10.99 -1.55 -20.45
N PHE A 12 -11.38 -0.62 -21.31
CA PHE A 12 -11.86 -0.91 -22.67
C PHE A 12 -10.71 -1.00 -23.69
N LYS A 13 -9.45 -0.94 -23.24
CA LYS A 13 -8.31 -1.06 -24.15
C LYS A 13 -8.23 -2.49 -24.70
N VAL A 14 -7.96 -2.57 -26.01
CA VAL A 14 -7.83 -3.82 -26.77
C VAL A 14 -6.74 -4.72 -26.20
N GLN A 15 -5.69 -4.11 -25.64
CA GLN A 15 -4.62 -4.82 -24.96
C GLN A 15 -4.87 -4.70 -23.47
N TYR A 16 -5.38 -5.77 -22.83
CA TYR A 16 -5.61 -5.87 -21.39
C TYR A 16 -4.31 -5.83 -20.57
N ASN A 17 -3.48 -4.81 -20.78
CA ASN A 17 -2.15 -4.65 -20.24
C ASN A 17 -1.92 -3.21 -19.81
N HIS A 18 -1.22 -3.05 -18.69
CA HIS A 18 -0.75 -1.77 -18.19
C HIS A 18 0.78 -1.79 -18.15
N TYR A 19 1.37 -0.65 -18.48
CA TYR A 19 2.82 -0.45 -18.52
C TYR A 19 3.20 0.58 -17.47
N TYR A 20 4.19 0.25 -16.66
CA TYR A 20 4.78 1.18 -15.70
C TYR A 20 6.30 0.97 -15.62
N ARG A 21 7.01 1.98 -15.13
CA ARG A 21 8.46 1.94 -14.95
C ARG A 21 8.79 1.94 -13.46
N LEU A 22 9.55 0.94 -13.02
CA LEU A 22 10.01 0.82 -11.63
C LEU A 22 11.53 0.66 -11.61
N LEU A 23 12.24 1.58 -10.95
CA LEU A 23 13.70 1.59 -10.89
C LEU A 23 14.38 1.46 -12.27
N GLY A 24 13.85 2.20 -13.26
CA GLY A 24 14.36 2.19 -14.63
C GLY A 24 13.99 0.95 -15.45
N ARG A 25 13.28 -0.03 -14.88
CA ARG A 25 12.79 -1.22 -15.59
C ARG A 25 11.36 -1.04 -16.04
N ASP A 26 11.10 -1.31 -17.31
CA ASP A 26 9.76 -1.36 -17.85
C ASP A 26 9.09 -2.66 -17.43
N ILE A 27 7.91 -2.55 -16.84
CA ILE A 27 7.11 -3.67 -16.37
C ILE A 27 5.76 -3.62 -17.05
N ARG A 28 5.34 -4.77 -17.55
CA ARG A 28 4.04 -4.99 -18.16
C ARG A 28 3.21 -5.91 -17.27
N VAL A 29 1.98 -5.50 -16.96
CA VAL A 29 1.04 -6.30 -16.15
C VAL A 29 -0.30 -6.47 -16.85
N LYS A 30 -0.93 -7.63 -16.70
CA LYS A 30 -2.29 -7.88 -17.18
C LYS A 30 -3.29 -7.06 -16.35
N THR A 31 -4.16 -6.28 -17.01
CA THR A 31 -5.22 -5.49 -16.35
C THR A 31 -6.47 -6.29 -16.07
N VAL A 32 -6.65 -7.42 -16.76
CA VAL A 32 -7.84 -8.28 -16.64
C VAL A 32 -9.14 -7.46 -16.83
N GLY A 33 -9.10 -6.45 -17.73
CA GLY A 33 -10.24 -5.60 -18.03
C GLY A 33 -10.53 -4.51 -16.99
N VAL A 34 -9.59 -4.23 -16.08
CA VAL A 34 -9.78 -3.29 -14.99
C VAL A 34 -8.62 -2.29 -14.89
N SER A 35 -8.96 -1.00 -14.81
CA SER A 35 -8.03 0.07 -14.47
C SER A 35 -8.27 0.55 -13.03
N VAL A 36 -7.18 0.80 -12.31
CA VAL A 36 -7.19 1.21 -10.90
C VAL A 36 -6.53 2.57 -10.77
N SER A 37 -7.14 3.47 -9.99
CA SER A 37 -6.57 4.78 -9.65
C SER A 37 -6.61 5.01 -8.15
N ILE A 38 -5.48 5.42 -7.58
CA ILE A 38 -5.40 5.88 -6.19
C ILE A 38 -5.74 7.37 -6.17
N ILE A 39 -6.64 7.75 -5.29
CA ILE A 39 -7.07 9.14 -5.11
C ILE A 39 -6.92 9.56 -3.65
N ASP A 40 -7.19 10.83 -3.37
CA ASP A 40 -7.16 11.42 -2.04
C ASP A 40 -5.82 11.22 -1.31
N PHE A 41 -4.95 12.21 -1.52
CA PHE A 41 -3.61 12.26 -0.95
C PHE A 41 -3.55 13.07 0.36
N THR A 42 -4.69 13.34 1.00
CA THR A 42 -4.79 14.21 2.19
C THR A 42 -3.85 13.78 3.32
N LEU A 43 -3.72 12.47 3.55
CA LEU A 43 -2.87 11.89 4.61
C LEU A 43 -1.54 11.32 4.07
N SER A 44 -1.13 11.71 2.87
CA SER A 44 0.06 11.16 2.22
C SER A 44 1.34 11.88 2.67
N ARG A 45 2.47 11.21 2.42
CA ARG A 45 3.81 11.79 2.50
C ARG A 45 4.50 11.59 1.15
N ILE A 46 5.22 12.61 0.70
CA ILE A 46 6.15 12.52 -0.43
C ILE A 46 7.40 13.34 -0.15
N ASP A 47 8.55 12.79 -0.54
CA ASP A 47 9.84 13.48 -0.54
C ASP A 47 10.23 13.74 -2.00
N THR A 48 10.42 15.01 -2.35
CA THR A 48 10.78 15.45 -3.71
C THR A 48 12.29 15.61 -3.89
N GLY A 49 13.09 15.34 -2.86
CA GLY A 49 14.52 15.67 -2.78
C GLY A 49 14.80 17.14 -2.48
N LYS A 50 13.82 18.04 -2.72
CA LYS A 50 13.89 19.48 -2.37
C LYS A 50 13.14 19.79 -1.09
N GLN A 51 11.96 19.17 -0.93
CA GLN A 51 11.06 19.39 0.18
C GLN A 51 10.26 18.12 0.45
N VAL A 52 9.97 17.90 1.74
CA VAL A 52 9.06 16.87 2.22
C VAL A 52 7.68 17.48 2.39
N PHE A 53 6.68 16.91 1.73
CA PHE A 53 5.27 17.21 1.94
C PHE A 53 4.65 16.06 2.71
N PHE A 54 3.99 16.36 3.82
CA PHE A 54 3.37 15.33 4.65
C PHE A 54 2.19 15.90 5.44
N CYS A 55 1.31 15.01 5.87
CA CYS A 55 0.29 15.30 6.87
C CYS A 55 0.75 14.81 8.24
N ASN A 56 0.75 15.69 9.24
CA ASN A 56 1.05 15.29 10.62
C ASN A 56 -0.19 14.66 11.26
N LEU A 57 -0.24 13.33 11.29
CA LEU A 57 -1.36 12.57 11.85
C LEU A 57 -1.45 12.67 13.37
N SER A 58 -0.42 13.17 14.07
CA SER A 58 -0.48 13.41 15.51
C SER A 58 -1.50 14.50 15.89
N ASN A 59 -1.95 15.30 14.92
CA ASN A 59 -2.99 16.31 15.11
C ASN A 59 -4.41 15.73 15.14
N ASP A 60 -4.58 14.43 14.83
CA ASP A 60 -5.87 13.75 14.79
C ASP A 60 -5.80 12.42 15.58
N PRO A 61 -5.85 12.47 16.93
CA PRO A 61 -5.75 11.30 17.78
C PRO A 61 -6.86 10.26 17.55
N GLU A 62 -8.05 10.71 17.13
CA GLU A 62 -9.23 9.87 16.93
C GLU A 62 -9.00 8.77 15.89
N LEU A 63 -8.10 9.00 14.92
CA LEU A 63 -7.67 7.99 13.93
C LEU A 63 -7.12 6.71 14.57
N PHE A 64 -6.55 6.82 15.78
CA PHE A 64 -5.90 5.70 16.48
C PHE A 64 -6.82 5.04 17.52
N GLU A 65 -7.88 5.73 17.92
CA GLU A 65 -8.83 5.33 18.97
C GLU A 65 -10.03 4.51 18.43
N GLY A 66 -10.11 4.33 17.11
CA GLY A 66 -11.18 3.54 16.50
C GLY A 66 -11.26 2.09 17.03
N PRO A 67 -12.40 1.39 16.80
CA PRO A 67 -12.66 0.08 17.40
C PRO A 67 -11.54 -0.95 17.20
N THR A 68 -11.37 -1.84 18.18
CA THR A 68 -10.49 -3.01 18.02
C THR A 68 -11.07 -3.95 16.97
N ARG A 69 -10.20 -4.60 16.19
CA ARG A 69 -10.58 -5.48 15.07
C ARG A 69 -11.28 -4.78 13.90
N ASP A 70 -11.30 -3.45 13.89
CA ASP A 70 -11.55 -2.71 12.66
C ASP A 70 -10.25 -2.56 11.86
N VAL A 71 -10.24 -3.13 10.66
CA VAL A 71 -9.04 -3.19 9.80
C VAL A 71 -8.49 -1.81 9.43
N GLN A 72 -9.32 -0.77 9.36
CA GLN A 72 -8.85 0.59 9.09
C GLN A 72 -8.15 1.18 10.30
N SER A 73 -8.80 1.11 11.47
CA SER A 73 -8.25 1.58 12.75
C SER A 73 -6.96 0.81 13.12
N ASP A 74 -6.93 -0.50 12.90
CA ASP A 74 -5.74 -1.34 13.08
C ASP A 74 -4.60 -0.91 12.14
N THR A 75 -4.90 -0.45 10.93
CA THR A 75 -3.89 0.04 9.98
C THR A 75 -3.26 1.34 10.48
N TYR A 76 -4.06 2.29 10.97
CA TYR A 76 -3.55 3.52 11.58
C TYR A 76 -2.70 3.23 12.82
N ARG A 77 -3.14 2.32 13.70
CA ARG A 77 -2.35 1.89 14.86
C ARG A 77 -1.01 1.25 14.46
N ARG A 78 -0.98 0.43 13.41
CA ARG A 78 0.28 -0.14 12.87
C ARG A 78 1.21 0.95 12.35
N MET A 79 0.67 1.95 11.65
CA MET A 79 1.44 3.10 11.19
C MET A 79 2.03 3.87 12.39
N LEU A 80 1.22 4.21 13.41
CA LEU A 80 1.69 4.90 14.61
C LEU A 80 2.78 4.11 15.34
N ASN A 81 2.60 2.80 15.47
CA ASN A 81 3.58 1.92 16.11
C ASN A 81 4.91 1.87 15.36
N LEU A 82 4.89 1.96 14.02
CA LEU A 82 6.07 1.97 13.17
C LEU A 82 6.77 3.34 13.20
N THR A 83 6.01 4.43 13.07
CA THR A 83 6.55 5.79 12.97
C THR A 83 6.90 6.39 14.33
N LYS A 84 6.35 5.84 15.42
CA LYS A 84 6.44 6.42 16.77
C LYS A 84 5.96 7.88 16.84
N GLY A 85 5.01 8.24 15.96
CA GLY A 85 4.49 9.60 15.84
C GLY A 85 5.38 10.56 15.05
N GLN A 86 6.50 10.09 14.49
CA GLN A 86 7.44 10.89 13.69
C GLN A 86 7.05 10.87 12.20
N TRP A 87 5.94 11.52 11.85
CA TRP A 87 5.34 11.42 10.51
C TRP A 87 6.11 12.12 9.39
N GLU A 88 6.83 13.20 9.71
CA GLU A 88 7.67 13.92 8.75
C GLU A 88 8.82 13.03 8.25
N GLY A 89 9.35 12.19 9.15
CA GLY A 89 10.62 11.49 8.92
C GLY A 89 11.81 12.45 8.92
N SER A 90 11.76 13.54 9.70
CA SER A 90 12.74 14.62 9.66
C SER A 90 14.15 14.15 10.04
N THR A 91 15.10 14.50 9.18
CA THR A 91 16.55 14.38 9.32
C THR A 91 17.10 15.29 10.43
N LEU A 92 16.64 15.14 11.67
CA LEU A 92 17.19 15.92 12.78
C LEU A 92 18.42 15.22 13.36
N TYR A 93 19.58 15.46 12.72
CA TYR A 93 20.98 15.44 13.21
C TYR A 93 21.50 14.34 14.14
N ILE A 94 20.72 13.34 14.55
CA ILE A 94 21.15 12.25 15.40
C ILE A 94 20.88 10.98 14.60
N PHE A 95 21.94 10.26 14.26
CA PHE A 95 22.03 9.12 13.33
C PHE A 95 22.31 9.48 11.86
N LEU A 96 23.55 9.95 11.64
CA LEU A 96 24.22 10.08 10.34
C LEU A 96 24.33 8.79 9.50
N PHE A 97 23.69 7.67 9.86
CA PHE A 97 23.96 6.41 9.18
C PHE A 97 23.04 6.08 8.02
N LEU A 98 21.74 6.44 7.99
CA LEU A 98 20.87 6.10 6.85
C LEU A 98 19.61 7.01 6.74
N PRO A 99 19.70 8.19 6.11
CA PRO A 99 18.57 9.13 5.94
C PRO A 99 17.36 8.51 5.21
N TRP A 100 17.58 7.52 4.35
CA TRP A 100 16.52 6.86 3.58
C TRP A 100 15.59 5.98 4.44
N LEU A 101 16.01 5.58 5.64
CA LEU A 101 15.20 4.73 6.54
C LEU A 101 14.03 5.48 7.21
N MET A 102 14.03 6.82 7.24
CA MET A 102 12.98 7.59 7.92
C MET A 102 11.70 7.78 7.09
N GLN A 103 11.61 7.22 5.88
CA GLN A 103 10.45 7.43 5.01
C GLN A 103 9.31 6.43 5.24
N PHE A 104 9.46 5.51 6.21
CA PHE A 104 8.52 4.45 6.57
C PHE A 104 7.73 3.86 5.38
N PRO A 105 8.39 3.43 4.28
CA PRO A 105 7.70 2.91 3.09
C PRO A 105 6.85 1.66 3.38
N LYS A 106 7.13 0.99 4.50
CA LYS A 106 6.37 -0.13 5.06
C LYS A 106 4.92 0.23 5.40
N THR A 107 4.60 1.50 5.61
CA THR A 107 3.21 1.96 5.78
C THR A 107 2.35 1.62 4.55
N ASN A 108 2.92 1.63 3.35
CA ASN A 108 2.21 1.18 2.14
C ASN A 108 1.87 -0.32 2.19
N CYS A 109 2.73 -1.15 2.80
CA CYS A 109 2.44 -2.57 3.02
C CYS A 109 1.23 -2.76 3.95
N PHE A 110 1.07 -1.90 4.97
CA PHE A 110 -0.12 -1.94 5.85
C PHE A 110 -1.40 -1.60 5.08
N TRP A 111 -1.36 -0.65 4.16
CA TRP A 111 -2.50 -0.34 3.29
C TRP A 111 -2.80 -1.43 2.27
N ILE A 112 -1.77 -2.13 1.74
CA ILE A 112 -1.98 -3.31 0.89
C ILE A 112 -2.59 -4.47 1.70
N HIS A 113 -2.13 -4.70 2.93
CA HIS A 113 -2.77 -5.65 3.85
C HIS A 113 -4.23 -5.30 4.09
N TYR A 114 -4.53 -4.03 4.39
CA TYR A 114 -5.91 -3.54 4.52
C TYR A 114 -6.76 -3.89 3.29
N LEU A 115 -6.27 -3.60 2.08
CA LEU A 115 -7.01 -3.93 0.85
C LEU A 115 -7.23 -5.43 0.68
N ALA A 116 -6.20 -6.25 0.93
CA ALA A 116 -6.32 -7.70 0.85
C ALA A 116 -7.35 -8.24 1.85
N ASP A 117 -7.37 -7.72 3.07
CA ASP A 117 -8.36 -8.09 4.09
C ASP A 117 -9.78 -7.66 3.70
N ILE A 118 -9.96 -6.45 3.17
CA ILE A 118 -11.24 -5.99 2.63
C ILE A 118 -11.74 -6.91 1.51
N LEU A 119 -10.85 -7.32 0.60
CA LEU A 119 -11.16 -8.28 -0.47
C LEU A 119 -11.47 -9.68 0.07
N LEU A 120 -10.93 -10.08 1.21
CA LEU A 120 -11.22 -11.39 1.80
C LEU A 120 -12.53 -11.41 2.59
N ASN A 121 -12.82 -10.34 3.33
CA ASN A 121 -13.81 -10.36 4.41
C ASN A 121 -14.99 -9.42 4.18
N LYS A 122 -14.84 -8.34 3.39
CA LYS A 122 -15.86 -7.29 3.23
C LYS A 122 -16.39 -7.13 1.80
N LYS A 123 -15.94 -7.95 0.85
CA LYS A 123 -16.35 -7.92 -0.56
C LYS A 123 -16.73 -9.31 -1.06
N ALA A 124 -17.84 -9.39 -1.78
CA ALA A 124 -18.24 -10.57 -2.52
C ALA A 124 -17.85 -10.39 -3.99
N TYR A 125 -17.14 -11.37 -4.54
CA TYR A 125 -16.82 -11.49 -5.96
C TYR A 125 -16.59 -12.97 -6.31
N PRO A 126 -16.74 -13.36 -7.58
CA PRO A 126 -16.39 -14.69 -8.05
C PRO A 126 -14.89 -14.92 -7.84
N ALA A 127 -14.55 -15.89 -7.00
CA ALA A 127 -13.18 -16.35 -6.79
C ALA A 127 -13.20 -17.79 -6.29
N SER A 128 -12.34 -18.61 -6.88
CA SER A 128 -12.09 -19.98 -6.48
C SER A 128 -11.52 -20.06 -5.06
N SER A 129 -11.66 -21.23 -4.45
CA SER A 129 -11.05 -21.52 -3.14
C SER A 129 -9.52 -21.37 -3.18
N GLN A 130 -8.89 -21.65 -4.32
CA GLN A 130 -7.45 -21.51 -4.52
C GLN A 130 -7.03 -20.03 -4.55
N GLU A 131 -7.72 -19.18 -5.30
CA GLU A 131 -7.45 -17.73 -5.35
C GLU A 131 -7.62 -17.09 -3.97
N LYS A 132 -8.70 -17.43 -3.24
CA LYS A 132 -8.91 -16.94 -1.86
C LYS A 132 -7.81 -17.42 -0.91
N ARG A 133 -7.28 -18.64 -1.09
CA ARG A 133 -6.16 -19.17 -0.29
C ARG A 133 -4.86 -18.44 -0.61
N ALA A 134 -4.59 -18.17 -1.88
CA ALA A 134 -3.44 -17.38 -2.33
C ALA A 134 -3.48 -15.97 -1.74
N LEU A 135 -4.64 -15.29 -1.83
CA LEU A 135 -4.83 -13.95 -1.27
C LEU A 135 -4.69 -13.93 0.27
N ARG A 136 -5.22 -14.95 0.99
CA ARG A 136 -4.98 -15.08 2.44
C ARG A 136 -3.50 -15.24 2.78
N SER A 137 -2.76 -16.00 1.98
CA SER A 137 -1.33 -16.23 2.21
C SER A 137 -0.54 -14.95 1.94
N PHE A 138 -0.84 -14.25 0.85
CA PHE A 138 -0.29 -12.94 0.52
C PHE A 138 -0.60 -11.90 1.61
N CYS A 139 -1.83 -11.84 2.10
CA CYS A 139 -2.25 -10.93 3.17
C CYS A 139 -1.35 -11.06 4.41
N LYS A 140 -0.93 -12.29 4.77
CA LYS A 140 0.03 -12.49 5.87
C LYS A 140 1.45 -12.04 5.50
N ARG A 141 1.93 -12.40 4.31
CA ARG A 141 3.29 -12.09 3.85
C ARG A 141 3.53 -10.61 3.63
N VAL A 142 2.52 -9.86 3.18
CA VAL A 142 2.73 -8.45 2.82
C VAL A 142 3.19 -7.59 3.99
N LEU A 143 2.82 -7.97 5.23
CA LEU A 143 3.28 -7.31 6.45
C LEU A 143 4.79 -7.52 6.75
N LEU A 144 5.41 -8.53 6.14
CA LEU A 144 6.83 -8.85 6.29
C LEU A 144 7.72 -8.03 5.35
N TYR A 145 7.16 -7.41 4.31
CA TYR A 145 7.92 -6.57 3.39
C TYR A 145 8.18 -5.17 3.96
N GLU A 146 9.33 -4.60 3.62
CA GLU A 146 9.73 -3.26 4.04
C GLU A 146 9.15 -2.14 3.16
N SER A 147 8.68 -2.48 1.96
CA SER A 147 8.05 -1.51 1.07
C SER A 147 7.09 -2.16 0.08
N ALA A 148 6.18 -1.37 -0.49
CA ALA A 148 5.33 -1.82 -1.59
C ALA A 148 6.18 -2.27 -2.81
N LYS A 149 7.35 -1.66 -3.02
CA LYS A 149 8.32 -2.07 -4.04
C LYS A 149 8.76 -3.52 -3.83
N ASP A 150 9.13 -3.90 -2.59
CA ASP A 150 9.52 -5.28 -2.27
C ASP A 150 8.34 -6.24 -2.44
N ALA A 151 7.14 -5.83 -2.01
CA ALA A 151 5.92 -6.62 -2.16
C ALA A 151 5.56 -6.93 -3.62
N THR A 152 5.96 -6.08 -4.58
CA THR A 152 5.73 -6.38 -6.01
C THR A 152 6.44 -7.65 -6.48
N SER A 153 7.43 -8.14 -5.75
CA SER A 153 8.18 -9.36 -6.08
C SER A 153 7.58 -10.62 -5.45
N ASP A 154 6.50 -10.52 -4.67
CA ASP A 154 5.80 -11.67 -4.10
C ASP A 154 5.23 -12.57 -5.20
N ASP A 155 5.30 -13.89 -4.99
CA ASP A 155 4.81 -14.91 -5.93
C ASP A 155 3.34 -14.72 -6.31
N PHE A 156 2.55 -14.07 -5.45
CA PHE A 156 1.15 -13.72 -5.70
C PHE A 156 0.96 -12.91 -6.99
N PHE A 157 1.96 -12.14 -7.42
CA PHE A 157 1.89 -11.30 -8.61
C PHE A 157 2.53 -11.91 -9.87
N LEU A 158 3.07 -13.14 -9.81
CA LEU A 158 3.80 -13.73 -10.93
C LEU A 158 2.95 -13.86 -12.19
N ASP A 159 1.72 -14.37 -12.07
CA ASP A 159 0.84 -14.62 -13.22
C ASP A 159 0.35 -13.33 -13.93
N LEU A 160 0.45 -12.20 -13.22
CA LEU A 160 0.07 -10.89 -13.72
C LEU A 160 1.20 -10.23 -14.52
N LYS A 161 2.46 -10.53 -14.20
CA LYS A 161 3.62 -9.97 -14.92
C LYS A 161 3.74 -10.66 -16.28
N ILE A 162 3.90 -9.85 -17.32
CA ILE A 162 4.21 -10.33 -18.66
C ILE A 162 5.70 -10.10 -18.86
N THR A 163 6.44 -11.19 -19.08
CA THR A 163 7.86 -11.16 -19.45
C THR A 163 8.00 -10.80 -20.92
#